data_AF-R4WE46-F1
#
_entry.id   AF-R4WE46-F1
#
_cell.length_a   1.000
_cell.length_b   1.000
_cell.length_c   1.000
_cell.angle_alpha   90.00
_cell.angle_beta   90.00
_cell.angle_gamma   90.00
#
_symmetry.space_group_name_H-M   'P 1'
#
loop_
_entity.id
_entity.type
_entity.pdbx_description
1 polymer ?
#
loop_
_entity_poly.entity_id
_entity_poly.type
_entity_poly.pdbx_seq_one_letter_code
_entity_poly.pdbx_strand_id
1 'polypeptide(L)'
;MVYKNKIDPYFGYDGLGDSFSEKPYYDFTKHEHAALALADIVKKRPGEITILCIGPLTNIALALHIYPRLLEDVKEVVILGGSYQGGGGTRPGVEFNTYSDPEASAFVFSKVPVGKTVTVIPSETSHQVAMPLDWRLNTLGKLESCFIEFLNRAEGVVLKRARVWSISDQVAAAIILNPAIIKSTKDAYLLVETCGNTSRGAVFRDDRHKTTNVRLITEVDKEGIQTMLLEYLNDSPKECKFS
;
A
#
# COMPACT_ATOMS: atom_id res chain seq x y z
N MET A 1 20.71 -5.04 -13.81
CA MET A 1 19.85 -6.06 -14.47
C MET A 1 18.42 -5.54 -14.32
N VAL A 2 17.83 -4.93 -15.35
CA VAL A 2 16.46 -4.40 -15.23
C VAL A 2 15.51 -5.59 -15.31
N TYR A 3 14.89 -5.95 -14.19
CA TYR A 3 13.94 -7.05 -14.13
C TYR A 3 12.71 -6.68 -14.97
N LYS A 4 12.51 -7.33 -16.11
CA LYS A 4 11.29 -7.17 -16.91
C LYS A 4 10.19 -8.01 -16.29
N ASN A 5 9.37 -7.41 -15.45
CA ASN A 5 8.08 -8.00 -15.09
C ASN A 5 7.24 -8.14 -16.37
N LYS A 6 6.75 -9.35 -16.67
CA LYS A 6 5.62 -9.49 -17.59
C LYS A 6 4.45 -8.78 -16.92
N ILE A 7 3.89 -7.76 -17.57
CA ILE A 7 2.69 -7.10 -17.10
C ILE A 7 1.55 -8.12 -17.25
N ASP A 8 1.15 -8.73 -16.14
CA ASP A 8 -0.14 -9.41 -16.05
C ASP A 8 -1.20 -8.30 -15.94
N PRO A 9 -2.15 -8.19 -16.89
CA PRO A 9 -3.22 -7.20 -16.83
C PRO A 9 -4.25 -7.58 -15.76
N TYR A 10 -3.80 -7.71 -14.51
CA TYR A 10 -4.58 -8.20 -13.40
C TYR A 10 -5.81 -7.29 -13.14
N PHE A 11 -5.62 -5.99 -13.32
CA PHE A 11 -6.69 -4.99 -13.20
C PHE A 11 -7.20 -4.49 -14.56
N GLY A 12 -6.81 -5.11 -15.67
CA GLY A 12 -6.96 -4.56 -17.02
C GLY A 12 -5.64 -4.00 -17.57
N TYR A 13 -5.64 -3.60 -18.83
CA TYR A 13 -4.47 -2.99 -19.49
C TYR A 13 -4.22 -1.55 -19.03
N ASP A 14 -5.28 -0.83 -18.67
CA ASP A 14 -5.20 0.51 -18.09
C ASP A 14 -4.99 0.50 -16.56
N GLY A 15 -5.10 -0.69 -15.93
CA GLY A 15 -5.05 -0.86 -14.48
C GLY A 15 -6.35 -0.47 -13.75
N LEU A 16 -7.40 -0.09 -14.48
CA LEU A 16 -8.68 0.45 -14.01
C LEU A 16 -9.86 -0.17 -14.78
N GLY A 17 -9.80 -1.48 -15.02
CA GLY A 17 -10.93 -2.26 -15.51
C GLY A 17 -11.26 -2.07 -16.99
N ASP A 18 -10.37 -1.45 -17.77
CA ASP A 18 -10.51 -1.20 -19.22
C ASP A 18 -11.84 -0.54 -19.60
N SER A 19 -12.37 0.30 -18.70
CA SER A 19 -13.73 0.85 -18.76
C SER A 19 -13.76 2.37 -18.86
N PHE A 20 -12.58 3.02 -18.91
CA PHE A 20 -12.45 4.48 -19.01
C PHE A 20 -11.82 4.86 -20.36
N SER A 21 -12.54 5.66 -21.14
CA SER A 21 -12.08 6.12 -22.46
C SER A 21 -11.42 7.49 -22.41
N GLU A 22 -11.77 8.32 -21.43
CA GLU A 22 -11.16 9.63 -21.29
C GLU A 22 -9.88 9.56 -20.46
N LYS A 23 -8.91 10.40 -20.86
CA LYS A 23 -7.66 10.52 -20.13
C LYS A 23 -7.87 11.55 -19.02
N PRO A 24 -7.41 11.27 -17.79
CA PRO A 24 -7.46 12.26 -16.72
C PRO A 24 -6.74 13.53 -17.17
N TYR A 25 -7.35 14.69 -16.89
CA TYR A 25 -6.71 15.97 -17.13
C TYR A 25 -5.48 16.09 -16.24
N TYR A 26 -4.30 16.13 -16.86
CA TYR A 26 -3.04 16.32 -16.18
C TYR A 26 -2.34 17.56 -16.76
N ASP A 27 -2.00 18.50 -15.89
CA ASP A 27 -1.16 19.64 -16.26
C ASP A 27 0.30 19.18 -16.29
N PHE A 28 0.77 18.83 -17.49
CA PHE A 28 2.14 18.37 -17.72
C PHE A 28 3.20 19.42 -17.40
N THR A 29 2.85 20.68 -17.13
CA THR A 29 3.81 21.76 -16.86
C THR A 29 4.35 21.77 -15.44
N LYS A 30 3.74 21.02 -14.50
CA LYS A 30 4.28 20.81 -13.14
C LYS A 30 5.37 19.74 -13.15
N HIS A 31 6.56 20.13 -13.61
CA HIS A 31 7.74 19.27 -13.73
C HIS A 31 8.51 19.13 -12.42
N GLU A 32 8.02 18.32 -11.49
CA GLU A 32 8.86 17.90 -10.36
C GLU A 32 8.78 16.39 -10.17
N HIS A 33 9.94 15.74 -10.09
CA HIS A 33 10.01 14.31 -9.80
C HIS A 33 9.48 14.07 -8.38
N ALA A 34 8.62 13.05 -8.18
CA ALA A 34 7.95 12.79 -6.91
C ALA A 34 8.91 12.72 -5.70
N ALA A 35 10.10 12.13 -5.89
CA ALA A 35 11.13 12.07 -4.85
C ALA A 35 11.66 13.45 -4.40
N LEU A 36 11.79 14.42 -5.33
CA LEU A 36 12.19 15.80 -5.01
C LEU A 36 11.06 16.49 -4.24
N ALA A 37 9.83 16.42 -4.77
CA ALA A 37 8.66 17.00 -4.13
C ALA A 37 8.47 16.46 -2.70
N LEU A 38 8.63 15.15 -2.51
CA LEU A 38 8.50 14.51 -1.20
C LEU A 38 9.56 15.01 -0.21
N ALA A 39 10.83 15.05 -0.63
CA ALA A 39 11.92 15.57 0.19
C ALA A 39 11.67 17.02 0.59
N ASP A 40 11.23 17.86 -0.35
CA ASP A 40 10.93 19.26 -0.14
C ASP A 40 9.74 19.48 0.81
N ILE A 41 8.66 18.70 0.66
CA ILE A 41 7.48 18.77 1.52
C ILE A 41 7.83 18.42 2.97
N VAL A 42 8.56 17.32 3.19
CA VAL A 42 8.96 16.87 4.54
C VAL A 42 9.93 17.88 5.17
N LYS A 43 10.95 18.32 4.41
CA LYS A 43 11.94 19.29 4.88
C LYS A 43 11.32 20.61 5.33
N LYS A 44 10.23 21.06 4.68
CA LYS A 44 9.53 22.30 5.02
C LYS A 44 8.57 22.16 6.21
N ARG A 45 8.16 20.93 6.56
CA ARG A 45 7.16 20.65 7.62
C ARG A 45 7.57 19.45 8.48
N PRO A 46 8.72 19.55 9.17
CA PRO A 46 9.21 18.45 10.00
C PRO A 46 8.21 18.14 11.12
N GLY A 47 7.91 16.86 11.31
CA GLY A 47 6.98 16.33 12.32
C GLY A 47 5.50 16.39 11.92
N GLU A 48 5.15 16.95 10.76
CA GLU A 48 3.74 17.13 10.35
C GLU A 48 3.28 16.10 9.33
N ILE A 49 4.19 15.59 8.50
CA ILE A 49 3.84 14.79 7.32
C ILE A 49 3.78 13.30 7.66
N THR A 50 2.63 12.68 7.42
CA THR A 50 2.49 11.22 7.37
C THR A 50 2.56 10.75 5.92
N ILE A 51 3.38 9.73 5.66
CA ILE A 51 3.54 9.13 4.33
C ILE A 51 2.85 7.76 4.32
N LEU A 52 1.90 7.56 3.41
CA LEU A 52 1.27 6.28 3.13
C LEU A 52 1.84 5.69 1.83
N CYS A 53 2.56 4.57 1.94
CA CYS A 53 3.18 3.87 0.83
C CYS A 53 2.33 2.65 0.46
N ILE A 54 1.53 2.76 -0.61
CA ILE A 54 0.71 1.66 -1.17
C ILE A 54 1.27 1.09 -2.49
N GLY A 55 2.49 1.49 -2.85
CA GLY A 55 3.22 1.01 -4.02
C GLY A 55 4.68 0.67 -3.70
N PRO A 56 5.47 0.33 -4.73
CA PRO A 56 6.91 0.09 -4.56
C PRO A 56 7.63 1.29 -3.94
N LEU A 57 8.62 1.02 -3.08
CA LEU A 57 9.27 2.07 -2.28
C LEU A 57 10.31 2.90 -3.03
N THR A 58 10.40 2.79 -4.36
CA THR A 58 11.39 3.47 -5.21
C THR A 58 11.45 4.98 -4.94
N ASN A 59 10.29 5.65 -4.89
CA ASN A 59 10.23 7.10 -4.63
C ASN A 59 10.72 7.46 -3.22
N ILE A 60 10.46 6.62 -2.22
CA ILE A 60 10.94 6.83 -0.84
C ILE A 60 12.45 6.63 -0.77
N ALA A 61 12.98 5.59 -1.41
CA ALA A 61 14.41 5.32 -1.47
C ALA A 61 15.17 6.46 -2.17
N LEU A 62 14.64 6.98 -3.28
CA LEU A 62 15.20 8.14 -3.98
C LEU A 62 15.12 9.41 -3.11
N ALA A 63 13.99 9.66 -2.45
CA ALA A 63 13.83 10.82 -1.58
C ALA A 63 14.79 10.76 -0.37
N LEU A 64 15.10 9.57 0.16
CA LEU A 64 16.11 9.39 1.20
C LEU A 64 17.55 9.64 0.72
N HIS A 65 17.85 9.42 -0.56
CA HIS A 65 19.14 9.83 -1.14
C HIS A 65 19.25 11.36 -1.26
N ILE A 66 18.13 12.03 -1.59
CA ILE A 66 18.07 13.50 -1.71
C ILE A 66 18.08 14.15 -0.32
N TYR A 67 17.31 13.61 0.62
CA TYR A 67 17.15 14.11 1.98
C TYR A 67 17.30 12.98 3.02
N PRO A 68 18.52 12.71 3.50
CA PRO A 68 18.78 11.59 4.43
C PRO A 68 18.03 11.64 5.75
N ARG A 69 17.58 12.83 6.19
CA ARG A 69 16.78 13.02 7.41
C ARG A 69 15.27 12.76 7.21
N LEU A 70 14.85 12.35 6.02
CA LEU A 70 13.43 12.17 5.70
C LEU A 70 12.69 11.30 6.73
N LEU A 71 13.23 10.14 7.11
CA LEU A 71 12.58 9.25 8.10
C LEU A 71 12.65 9.80 9.53
N GLU A 72 13.54 10.75 9.82
CA GLU A 72 13.59 11.44 11.10
C GLU A 72 12.53 12.54 11.19
N ASP A 73 12.27 13.24 10.08
CA ASP A 73 11.46 14.45 10.05
C ASP A 73 10.01 14.19 9.62
N VAL A 74 9.66 13.00 9.16
CA VAL A 74 8.26 12.60 9.00
C VAL A 74 7.58 12.37 10.35
N LYS A 75 6.28 12.66 10.43
CA LYS A 75 5.43 12.29 11.57
C LYS A 75 5.34 10.77 11.68
N GLU A 76 5.05 10.12 10.56
CA GLU A 76 4.88 8.68 10.46
C GLU A 76 5.09 8.21 9.01
N VAL A 77 5.58 6.98 8.84
CA VAL A 77 5.55 6.28 7.56
C VAL A 77 4.80 4.97 7.75
N VAL A 78 3.77 4.76 6.92
CA VAL A 78 2.99 3.53 6.88
C VAL A 78 3.20 2.87 5.53
N ILE A 79 3.68 1.64 5.53
CA ILE A 79 4.08 0.89 4.36
C ILE A 79 3.16 -0.32 4.21
N LEU A 80 2.40 -0.37 3.13
CA LEU A 80 1.78 -1.61 2.67
C LEU A 80 2.81 -2.41 1.90
N GLY A 81 3.29 -3.48 2.50
CA GLY A 81 4.27 -4.33 1.85
C GLY A 81 4.86 -5.41 2.73
N GLY A 82 5.46 -6.38 2.06
CA GLY A 82 6.14 -7.49 2.68
C GLY A 82 5.22 -8.62 3.14
N SER A 83 5.84 -9.76 3.42
CA SER A 83 5.23 -10.90 4.08
C SER A 83 6.27 -11.55 4.96
N TYR A 84 5.87 -11.97 6.17
CA TYR A 84 6.81 -12.55 7.14
C TYR A 84 6.42 -13.96 7.62
N GLN A 85 5.23 -14.46 7.25
CA GLN A 85 4.76 -15.81 7.59
C GLN A 85 4.61 -16.71 6.36
N GLY A 86 5.18 -16.32 5.22
CA GLY A 86 5.03 -17.04 3.96
C GLY A 86 3.72 -16.72 3.22
N GLY A 87 2.98 -15.71 3.68
CA GLY A 87 1.97 -15.03 2.86
C GLY A 87 2.59 -14.42 1.60
N GLY A 88 1.79 -14.07 0.62
CA GLY A 88 2.32 -13.45 -0.59
C GLY A 88 1.25 -13.20 -1.61
N GLY A 89 1.61 -12.44 -2.64
CA GLY A 89 0.72 -12.17 -3.78
C GLY A 89 1.36 -12.64 -5.08
N THR A 90 2.58 -12.17 -5.34
CA THR A 90 3.24 -12.39 -6.64
C THR A 90 3.96 -13.73 -6.73
N ARG A 91 4.54 -14.19 -5.61
CA ARG A 91 5.20 -15.50 -5.47
C ARG A 91 4.95 -16.04 -4.07
N PRO A 92 5.12 -17.36 -3.83
CA PRO A 92 5.06 -17.91 -2.47
C PRO A 92 6.03 -17.14 -1.55
N GLY A 93 5.50 -16.56 -0.47
CA GLY A 93 6.31 -15.78 0.49
C GLY A 93 6.73 -14.37 0.04
N VAL A 94 6.25 -13.88 -1.11
CA VAL A 94 6.68 -12.58 -1.65
C VAL A 94 5.48 -11.70 -2.03
N GLU A 95 5.43 -10.53 -1.40
CA GLU A 95 4.43 -9.48 -1.60
C GLU A 95 4.81 -8.59 -2.81
N PHE A 96 3.80 -8.05 -3.51
CA PHE A 96 3.94 -7.37 -4.80
C PHE A 96 4.78 -6.09 -4.77
N ASN A 97 4.54 -5.18 -3.82
CA ASN A 97 5.27 -3.92 -3.71
C ASN A 97 6.75 -4.17 -3.41
N THR A 98 7.04 -5.12 -2.52
CA THR A 98 8.41 -5.52 -2.20
C THR A 98 9.08 -6.24 -3.36
N TYR A 99 8.35 -7.12 -4.07
CA TYR A 99 8.85 -7.80 -5.26
C TYR A 99 9.20 -6.84 -6.40
N SER A 100 8.42 -5.76 -6.53
CA SER A 100 8.58 -4.78 -7.62
C SER A 100 9.87 -3.97 -7.50
N ASP A 101 10.28 -3.63 -6.26
CA ASP A 101 11.58 -2.99 -6.01
C ASP A 101 12.19 -3.46 -4.66
N PRO A 102 12.81 -4.66 -4.63
CA PRO A 102 13.43 -5.21 -3.43
C PRO A 102 14.58 -4.36 -2.92
N GLU A 103 15.36 -3.73 -3.81
CA GLU A 103 16.46 -2.85 -3.46
C GLU A 103 15.98 -1.62 -2.72
N ALA A 104 14.92 -0.96 -3.19
CA ALA A 104 14.33 0.17 -2.51
C ALA A 104 13.80 -0.23 -1.12
N SER A 105 13.12 -1.37 -1.00
CA SER A 105 12.63 -1.85 0.30
C SER A 105 13.76 -2.19 1.26
N ALA A 106 14.79 -2.90 0.81
CA ALA A 106 15.98 -3.20 1.60
C ALA A 106 16.65 -1.90 2.08
N PHE A 107 16.81 -0.94 1.18
CA PHE A 107 17.41 0.35 1.49
C PHE A 107 16.58 1.12 2.53
N VAL A 108 15.28 1.30 2.31
CA VAL A 108 14.39 2.03 3.24
C VAL A 108 14.41 1.42 4.63
N PHE A 109 14.25 0.10 4.76
CA PHE A 109 14.29 -0.58 6.07
C PHE A 109 15.66 -0.48 6.76
N SER A 110 16.75 -0.43 5.99
CA SER A 110 18.11 -0.22 6.55
C SER A 110 18.36 1.22 7.02
N LYS A 111 17.55 2.19 6.55
CA LYS A 111 17.69 3.61 6.88
C LYS A 111 16.77 4.08 8.00
N VAL A 112 15.94 3.20 8.57
CA VAL A 112 15.13 3.57 9.74
C VAL A 112 16.07 3.92 10.91
N PRO A 113 15.98 5.12 11.48
CA PRO A 113 16.82 5.53 12.60
C PRO A 113 16.64 4.62 13.82
N VAL A 114 17.73 4.37 14.55
CA VAL A 114 17.67 3.61 15.81
C VAL A 114 16.73 4.30 16.79
N GLY A 115 15.79 3.55 17.36
CA GLY A 115 14.79 4.09 18.29
C GLY A 115 13.54 4.68 17.61
N LYS A 116 13.49 4.72 16.27
CA LYS A 116 12.26 4.94 15.51
C LYS A 116 11.79 3.62 14.87
N THR A 117 10.50 3.55 14.58
CA THR A 117 9.89 2.48 13.79
C THR A 117 9.06 3.08 12.67
N VAL A 118 9.02 2.37 11.53
CA VAL A 118 8.01 2.60 10.49
C VAL A 118 6.91 1.54 10.63
N THR A 119 5.67 1.93 10.38
CA THR A 119 4.54 0.99 10.44
C THR A 119 4.51 0.20 9.14
N VAL A 120 4.43 -1.12 9.23
CA VAL A 120 4.32 -2.02 8.08
C VAL A 120 3.03 -2.82 8.19
N ILE A 121 2.27 -2.83 7.10
CA ILE A 121 1.07 -3.64 6.90
C ILE A 121 1.49 -4.78 5.98
N PRO A 122 1.81 -5.96 6.53
CA PRO A 122 2.19 -7.11 5.75
C PRO A 122 0.96 -7.73 5.05
N SER A 123 1.21 -8.51 4.00
CA SER A 123 0.17 -9.15 3.19
C SER A 123 -0.83 -9.97 4.03
N GLU A 124 -0.34 -10.61 5.08
CA GLU A 124 -1.12 -11.42 6.01
C GLU A 124 -2.25 -10.62 6.66
N THR A 125 -1.98 -9.37 7.04
CA THR A 125 -2.96 -8.47 7.65
C THR A 125 -4.06 -8.10 6.67
N SER A 126 -3.71 -7.81 5.43
CA SER A 126 -4.69 -7.56 4.37
C SER A 126 -5.52 -8.80 4.03
N HIS A 127 -4.89 -9.99 4.01
CA HIS A 127 -5.58 -11.25 3.72
C HIS A 127 -6.59 -11.65 4.80
N GLN A 128 -6.30 -11.37 6.08
CA GLN A 128 -7.22 -11.62 7.20
C GLN A 128 -8.56 -10.89 7.05
N VAL A 129 -8.55 -9.72 6.41
CA VAL A 129 -9.74 -8.87 6.27
C VAL A 129 -10.33 -8.85 4.86
N ALA A 130 -9.85 -9.72 3.97
CA ALA A 130 -10.49 -9.94 2.68
C ALA A 130 -12.00 -10.21 2.85
N MET A 131 -12.80 -9.60 1.99
CA MET A 131 -14.26 -9.60 2.13
C MET A 131 -14.90 -10.61 1.17
N PRO A 132 -16.06 -11.20 1.53
CA PRO A 132 -16.82 -12.00 0.60
C PRO A 132 -17.15 -11.19 -0.67
N LEU A 133 -17.00 -11.82 -1.84
CA LEU A 133 -17.34 -11.16 -3.09
C LEU A 133 -18.82 -10.73 -3.12
N ASP A 134 -19.70 -11.54 -2.53
CA ASP A 134 -21.11 -11.21 -2.38
C ASP A 134 -21.34 -9.89 -1.63
N TRP A 135 -20.64 -9.66 -0.52
CA TRP A 135 -20.72 -8.39 0.22
C TRP A 135 -20.23 -7.21 -0.63
N ARG A 136 -19.12 -7.38 -1.37
CA ARG A 136 -18.60 -6.34 -2.28
C ARG A 136 -19.60 -6.01 -3.39
N LEU A 137 -20.29 -7.00 -3.97
CA LEU A 137 -21.19 -6.79 -5.10
C LEU A 137 -22.60 -6.36 -4.67
N ASN A 138 -23.13 -6.96 -3.61
CA ASN A 138 -24.53 -6.84 -3.20
C ASN A 138 -24.78 -5.93 -2.01
N THR A 139 -23.75 -5.58 -1.24
CA THR A 139 -23.85 -4.58 -0.17
C THR A 139 -23.14 -3.30 -0.58
N LEU A 140 -21.81 -3.34 -0.72
CA LEU A 140 -21.03 -2.14 -1.05
C LEU A 140 -21.31 -1.66 -2.49
N GLY A 141 -21.34 -2.59 -3.45
CA GLY A 141 -21.50 -2.31 -4.88
C GLY A 141 -22.86 -1.73 -5.28
N LYS A 142 -23.84 -1.74 -4.37
CA LYS A 142 -25.19 -1.21 -4.57
C LYS A 142 -25.44 0.13 -3.88
N LEU A 143 -24.46 0.69 -3.18
CA LEU A 143 -24.61 2.04 -2.65
C LEU A 143 -24.83 3.02 -3.80
N GLU A 144 -25.78 3.94 -3.61
CA GLU A 144 -26.06 5.03 -4.55
C GLU A 144 -25.00 6.13 -4.39
N SER A 145 -23.77 5.79 -4.79
CA SER A 145 -22.61 6.65 -4.68
C SER A 145 -21.79 6.65 -5.94
N CYS A 146 -21.34 7.82 -6.32
CA CYS A 146 -20.47 7.98 -7.47
C CYS A 146 -19.12 7.26 -7.27
N PHE A 147 -18.60 7.20 -6.04
CA PHE A 147 -17.35 6.48 -5.75
C PHE A 147 -17.51 4.98 -5.99
N ILE A 148 -18.68 4.43 -5.66
CA ILE A 148 -19.00 3.03 -5.92
C ILE A 148 -19.23 2.76 -7.40
N GLU A 149 -19.87 3.68 -8.12
CA GLU A 149 -19.97 3.59 -9.58
C GLU A 149 -18.58 3.51 -10.23
N PHE A 150 -17.66 4.39 -9.83
CA PHE A 150 -16.27 4.34 -10.27
C PHE A 150 -15.60 3.02 -9.92
N LEU A 151 -15.68 2.57 -8.66
CA LEU A 151 -15.05 1.31 -8.23
C LEU A 151 -15.63 0.09 -8.94
N ASN A 152 -16.94 0.05 -9.21
CA ASN A 152 -17.57 -1.01 -9.98
C ASN A 152 -17.00 -1.12 -11.41
N ARG A 153 -16.68 0.02 -12.04
CA ARG A 153 -16.02 0.08 -13.35
C ARG A 153 -14.53 -0.27 -13.23
N ALA A 154 -13.81 0.38 -12.32
CA ALA A 154 -12.37 0.23 -12.13
C ALA A 154 -11.95 -1.19 -11.74
N GLU A 155 -12.79 -1.88 -10.96
CA GLU A 155 -12.54 -3.27 -10.56
C GLU A 155 -13.24 -4.29 -11.48
N GLY A 156 -13.91 -3.85 -12.55
CA GLY A 156 -14.78 -4.70 -13.38
C GLY A 156 -14.07 -5.91 -14.01
N VAL A 157 -12.78 -5.79 -14.34
CA VAL A 157 -11.97 -6.91 -14.84
C VAL A 157 -11.61 -7.88 -13.72
N VAL A 158 -11.15 -7.38 -12.56
CA VAL A 158 -10.71 -8.23 -11.46
C VAL A 158 -11.89 -8.94 -10.77
N LEU A 159 -13.04 -8.28 -10.62
CA LEU A 159 -14.21 -8.85 -9.94
C LEU A 159 -14.80 -10.06 -10.68
N LYS A 160 -14.62 -10.16 -12.01
CA LYS A 160 -15.07 -11.32 -12.82
C LYS A 160 -14.33 -12.63 -12.50
N ARG A 161 -13.14 -12.53 -11.92
CA ARG A 161 -12.24 -13.68 -11.64
C ARG A 161 -11.86 -13.82 -10.17
N ALA A 162 -12.17 -12.81 -9.36
CA ALA A 162 -11.95 -12.83 -7.93
C ALA A 162 -12.83 -13.89 -7.24
N ARG A 163 -12.30 -14.54 -6.20
CA ARG A 163 -13.08 -15.40 -5.29
C ARG A 163 -13.50 -14.65 -4.03
N VAL A 164 -12.67 -13.70 -3.62
CA VAL A 164 -12.86 -12.78 -2.50
C VAL A 164 -12.44 -11.40 -2.96
N TRP A 165 -12.99 -10.36 -2.34
CA TRP A 165 -12.54 -9.00 -2.58
C TRP A 165 -11.37 -8.68 -1.65
N SER A 166 -10.18 -8.58 -2.24
CA SER A 166 -8.94 -8.20 -1.55
C SER A 166 -8.83 -6.67 -1.51
N ILE A 167 -8.55 -6.14 -0.33
CA ILE A 167 -8.65 -4.70 -0.05
C ILE A 167 -7.38 -4.11 0.55
N SER A 168 -6.21 -4.57 0.10
CA SER A 168 -4.92 -4.26 0.73
C SER A 168 -4.66 -2.75 0.89
N ASP A 169 -4.89 -1.97 -0.17
CA ASP A 169 -4.66 -0.52 -0.18
C ASP A 169 -5.70 0.19 0.70
N GLN A 170 -6.95 -0.27 0.69
CA GLN A 170 -8.02 0.28 1.51
C GLN A 170 -7.78 0.02 3.00
N VAL A 171 -7.19 -1.13 3.36
CA VAL A 171 -6.77 -1.41 4.75
C VAL A 171 -5.73 -0.39 5.20
N ALA A 172 -4.76 -0.08 4.34
CA ALA A 172 -3.72 0.89 4.64
C ALA A 172 -4.29 2.31 4.82
N ALA A 173 -5.22 2.72 3.96
CA ALA A 173 -5.95 3.97 4.12
C ALA A 173 -6.81 4.00 5.40
N ALA A 174 -7.54 2.92 5.69
CA ALA A 174 -8.38 2.82 6.88
C ALA A 174 -7.57 2.94 8.17
N ILE A 175 -6.39 2.30 8.24
CA ILE A 175 -5.48 2.40 9.39
C ILE A 175 -5.03 3.85 9.63
N ILE A 176 -4.71 4.59 8.57
CA ILE A 176 -4.31 6.00 8.68
C ILE A 176 -5.47 6.87 9.19
N LEU A 177 -6.67 6.65 8.64
CA LEU A 177 -7.86 7.43 8.98
C LEU A 177 -8.35 7.14 10.40
N ASN A 178 -8.27 5.89 10.84
CA ASN A 178 -8.68 5.47 12.17
C ASN A 178 -7.74 4.39 12.75
N PRO A 179 -6.66 4.79 13.43
CA PRO A 179 -5.73 3.85 14.05
C PRO A 179 -6.36 2.95 15.13
N ALA A 180 -7.54 3.27 15.65
CA ALA A 180 -8.23 2.47 16.67
C ALA A 180 -8.68 1.09 16.15
N ILE A 181 -8.71 0.88 14.84
CA ILE A 181 -9.02 -0.44 14.25
C ILE A 181 -7.84 -1.42 14.37
N ILE A 182 -6.64 -0.97 14.76
CA ILE A 182 -5.50 -1.85 15.00
C ILE A 182 -5.73 -2.64 16.28
N LYS A 183 -5.83 -3.98 16.17
CA LYS A 183 -6.03 -4.87 17.31
C LYS A 183 -4.73 -5.34 17.93
N SER A 184 -3.73 -5.63 17.10
CA SER A 184 -2.41 -6.05 17.60
C SER A 184 -1.28 -5.61 16.68
N THR A 185 -0.12 -5.40 17.29
CA THR A 185 1.12 -5.06 16.59
C THR A 185 2.28 -5.86 17.14
N LYS A 186 3.34 -5.98 16.35
CA LYS A 186 4.60 -6.58 16.74
C LYS A 186 5.78 -5.76 16.22
N ASP A 187 6.60 -5.23 17.12
CA ASP A 187 7.86 -4.61 16.72
C ASP A 187 8.85 -5.69 16.28
N ALA A 188 9.58 -5.43 15.20
CA ALA A 188 10.44 -6.41 14.56
C ALA A 188 11.63 -5.76 13.84
N TYR A 189 12.64 -6.56 13.54
CA TYR A 189 13.67 -6.20 12.58
C TYR A 189 13.43 -6.93 11.26
N LEU A 190 13.21 -6.19 10.18
CA LEU A 190 13.00 -6.75 8.85
C LEU A 190 14.24 -6.63 7.97
N LEU A 191 14.49 -7.71 7.24
CA LEU A 191 15.48 -7.84 6.17
C LEU A 191 14.74 -8.14 4.86
N VAL A 192 15.29 -7.68 3.73
CA VAL A 192 14.73 -7.97 2.40
C VAL A 192 15.79 -8.70 1.57
N GLU A 193 15.40 -9.81 0.97
CA GLU A 193 16.25 -10.55 0.02
C GLU A 193 16.29 -9.84 -1.33
N THR A 194 17.47 -9.51 -1.82
CA THR A 194 17.66 -8.74 -3.06
C THR A 194 18.30 -9.57 -4.17
N CYS A 195 18.89 -10.73 -3.91
CA CYS A 195 19.69 -11.48 -4.89
C CYS A 195 19.12 -12.86 -5.25
N GLY A 196 18.32 -13.48 -4.36
CA GLY A 196 17.83 -14.86 -4.53
C GLY A 196 16.95 -15.09 -5.77
N ASN A 197 17.01 -16.27 -6.39
CA ASN A 197 16.18 -16.57 -7.57
C ASN A 197 14.67 -16.66 -7.24
N THR A 198 14.34 -17.51 -6.27
CA THR A 198 12.94 -17.76 -5.85
C THR A 198 12.50 -16.81 -4.74
N SER A 199 13.43 -16.35 -3.91
CA SER A 199 13.19 -15.55 -2.71
C SER A 199 13.45 -14.06 -2.86
N ARG A 200 13.89 -13.54 -4.03
CA ARG A 200 14.03 -12.09 -4.22
C ARG A 200 12.72 -11.37 -3.96
N GLY A 201 12.79 -10.33 -3.13
CA GLY A 201 11.65 -9.58 -2.59
C GLY A 201 11.07 -10.16 -1.31
N ALA A 202 11.48 -11.36 -0.88
CA ALA A 202 11.01 -11.94 0.38
C ALA A 202 11.48 -11.08 1.56
N VAL A 203 10.61 -10.96 2.55
CA VAL A 203 10.89 -10.23 3.79
C VAL A 203 11.12 -11.24 4.90
N PHE A 204 12.26 -11.12 5.58
CA PHE A 204 12.61 -11.96 6.72
C PHE A 204 12.53 -11.15 8.00
N ARG A 205 11.92 -11.74 9.02
CA ARG A 205 11.95 -11.23 10.38
C ARG A 205 13.17 -11.77 11.11
N ASP A 206 14.07 -10.90 11.54
CA ASP A 206 15.20 -11.29 12.39
C ASP A 206 14.85 -11.13 13.87
N ASP A 207 14.35 -12.22 14.47
CA ASP A 207 14.01 -12.27 15.91
C ASP A 207 15.25 -12.24 16.83
N ARG A 208 16.47 -12.32 16.28
CA ARG A 208 17.73 -12.26 17.07
C ARG A 208 18.38 -10.88 17.03
N HIS A 209 17.87 -9.96 16.22
CA HIS A 209 18.42 -8.62 16.12
C HIS A 209 18.20 -7.85 17.43
N LYS A 210 19.17 -7.01 17.83
CA LYS A 210 19.13 -6.29 19.12
C LYS A 210 18.21 -5.08 19.12
N THR A 211 17.83 -4.60 17.94
CA THR A 211 16.97 -3.44 17.72
C THR A 211 15.85 -3.81 16.78
N THR A 212 14.79 -3.00 16.76
CA THR A 212 13.68 -3.09 15.79
C THR A 212 13.78 -1.92 14.81
N ASN A 213 13.30 -2.12 13.58
CA ASN A 213 13.20 -1.08 12.55
C ASN A 213 11.76 -0.87 12.08
N VAL A 214 10.84 -1.77 12.42
CA VAL A 214 9.44 -1.64 12.04
C VAL A 214 8.51 -2.00 13.20
N ARG A 215 7.27 -1.51 13.07
CA ARG A 215 6.09 -2.01 13.76
C ARG A 215 5.21 -2.72 12.76
N LEU A 216 5.11 -4.04 12.87
CA LEU A 216 4.17 -4.83 12.07
C LEU A 216 2.77 -4.70 12.64
N ILE A 217 1.80 -4.35 11.81
CA ILE A 217 0.38 -4.52 12.17
C ILE A 217 0.02 -5.97 11.92
N THR A 218 -0.36 -6.72 12.96
CA THR A 218 -0.59 -8.17 12.89
C THR A 218 -2.06 -8.56 12.85
N GLU A 219 -2.94 -7.68 13.30
CA GLU A 219 -4.39 -7.88 13.29
C GLU A 219 -5.11 -6.52 13.27
N VAL A 220 -6.21 -6.46 12.52
CA VAL A 220 -7.07 -5.29 12.40
C VAL A 220 -8.54 -5.66 12.49
N ASP A 221 -9.38 -4.69 12.83
CA ASP A 221 -10.80 -4.87 12.98
C ASP A 221 -11.53 -4.89 11.63
N LYS A 222 -11.86 -6.09 11.14
CA LYS A 222 -12.58 -6.27 9.88
C LYS A 222 -13.93 -5.56 9.85
N GLU A 223 -14.70 -5.64 10.93
CA GLU A 223 -16.02 -5.01 11.00
C GLU A 223 -15.91 -3.49 11.03
N GLY A 224 -14.96 -2.95 11.80
CA GLY A 224 -14.61 -1.52 11.75
C GLY A 224 -14.27 -1.05 10.34
N ILE A 225 -13.48 -1.82 9.58
CA ILE A 225 -13.16 -1.50 8.18
C ILE A 225 -14.40 -1.55 7.29
N GLN A 226 -15.31 -2.52 7.48
CA GLN A 226 -16.58 -2.57 6.73
C GLN A 226 -17.42 -1.32 6.97
N THR A 227 -17.56 -0.92 8.24
CA THR A 227 -18.28 0.29 8.62
C THR A 227 -17.67 1.53 7.96
N MET A 228 -16.35 1.69 8.03
CA MET A 228 -15.65 2.80 7.39
C MET A 228 -15.88 2.82 5.88
N LEU A 229 -15.78 1.68 5.18
CA LEU A 229 -16.01 1.61 3.74
C LEU A 229 -17.44 2.04 3.38
N LEU A 230 -18.44 1.59 4.14
CA LEU A 230 -19.83 1.99 3.92
C LEU A 230 -20.02 3.49 4.18
N GLU A 231 -19.43 4.04 5.24
CA GLU A 231 -19.55 5.46 5.57
C GLU A 231 -18.86 6.37 4.53
N TYR A 232 -17.56 6.17 4.31
CA TYR A 232 -16.76 7.04 3.44
C TYR A 232 -17.12 6.90 1.96
N LEU A 233 -17.51 5.70 1.50
CA LEU A 233 -17.89 5.52 0.11
C LEU A 233 -19.35 5.84 -0.14
N ASN A 234 -20.20 6.00 0.87
CA ASN A 234 -21.56 6.50 0.69
C ASN A 234 -21.64 8.03 0.65
N ASP A 235 -20.71 8.73 1.33
CA ASP A 235 -20.65 10.19 1.38
C ASP A 235 -20.06 10.81 0.09
N SER A 236 -20.77 10.61 -1.03
CA SER A 236 -20.36 11.13 -2.34
C SER A 236 -21.14 12.38 -2.75
N PRO A 237 -20.53 13.29 -3.54
CA PRO A 237 -21.26 14.35 -4.22
C PRO A 237 -22.38 13.77 -5.09
N LYS A 238 -23.51 14.50 -5.21
CA LYS A 238 -24.67 14.07 -6.01
C LYS A 238 -24.34 13.80 -7.49
N GLU A 239 -23.26 14.38 -8.00
CA GLU A 239 -22.76 14.14 -9.35
C GLU A 239 -21.24 14.00 -9.31
N CYS A 240 -20.71 12.93 -9.91
CA CYS A 240 -19.30 12.85 -10.23
C CYS A 240 -19.15 12.62 -11.72
N LYS A 241 -18.36 13.47 -12.37
CA LYS A 241 -18.04 13.34 -13.78
C LYS A 241 -16.90 12.33 -13.90
N PHE A 242 -17.25 11.06 -14.06
CA PHE A 242 -16.32 10.03 -14.55
C PHE A 242 -16.46 9.95 -16.06
N SER A 243 -16.10 11.06 -16.69
CA SER A 243 -15.97 11.14 -18.12
C SER A 243 -14.80 10.23 -18.53
#